data_AF-A0A084UBI1-F1
#
_entry.id   AF-A0A084UBI1-F1
#
_cell.length_a   1.000
_cell.length_b   1.000
_cell.length_c   1.000
_cell.angle_alpha   90.00
_cell.angle_beta   90.00
_cell.angle_gamma   90.00
#
_symmetry.space_group_name_H-M   'P 1'
#
loop_
_entity.id
_entity.type
_entity.pdbx_description
1 polymer ?
#
loop_
_entity_poly.entity_id
_entity_poly.type
_entity_poly.pdbx_seq_one_letter_code
_entity_poly.pdbx_strand_id
1 'polypeptide(L)' 'MSNRLGDDGARYMALALYPGRKWNELTDGEREEARKAAEELRRVMGDHSAKSPTGLH' A
#
# COMPACT_ATOMS: atom_id res chain seq x y z
N MET A 1 14.92 -13.28 -1.88
CA MET A 1 14.04 -13.20 -3.07
C MET A 1 13.24 -11.91 -2.95
N SER A 2 13.46 -10.98 -3.89
CA SER A 2 13.13 -9.57 -3.73
C SER A 2 11.64 -9.29 -3.53
N ASN A 3 11.35 -8.52 -2.50
CA ASN A 3 10.07 -7.96 -2.09
C ASN A 3 9.45 -6.96 -3.12
N ARG A 4 9.60 -7.21 -4.43
CA ARG A 4 9.22 -6.27 -5.50
C ARG A 4 7.73 -5.90 -5.47
N LEU A 5 6.87 -6.84 -5.10
CA LEU A 5 5.42 -6.60 -4.97
C LEU A 5 5.06 -5.61 -3.85
N GLY A 6 5.87 -5.53 -2.79
CA GLY A 6 5.67 -4.53 -1.73
C GLY A 6 6.09 -3.12 -2.14
N ASP A 7 7.09 -3.02 -3.01
CA ASP A 7 7.67 -1.75 -3.44
C ASP A 7 6.78 -1.01 -4.45
N ASP A 8 6.03 -1.72 -5.29
CA ASP A 8 5.08 -1.11 -6.24
C ASP A 8 3.86 -0.51 -5.52
N GLY A 9 3.35 -1.17 -4.49
CA GLY A 9 2.25 -0.63 -3.65
C GLY A 9 2.66 0.64 -2.92
N ALA A 10 3.87 0.67 -2.36
CA ALA A 10 4.42 1.84 -1.71
C ALA A 10 4.61 3.01 -2.69
N ARG A 11 5.07 2.75 -3.91
CA ARG A 11 5.20 3.78 -4.96
C ARG A 11 3.86 4.39 -5.35
N TYR A 12 2.82 3.57 -5.45
CA TYR A 12 1.47 4.09 -5.71
C TYR A 12 0.97 4.95 -4.55
N MET A 13 1.15 4.50 -3.31
CA MET A 13 0.78 5.29 -2.13
C MET A 13 1.57 6.59 -2.00
N ALA A 14 2.84 6.59 -2.37
CA ALA A 14 3.67 7.79 -2.40
C ALA A 14 3.11 8.87 -3.35
N LEU A 15 2.52 8.50 -4.49
CA LEU A 15 1.88 9.46 -5.39
C LEU A 15 0.64 10.10 -4.76
N ALA A 16 -0.08 9.37 -3.91
CA ALA A 16 -1.25 9.87 -3.21
C ALA A 16 -0.87 10.77 -2.01
N LEU A 17 0.16 10.40 -1.26
CA LEU A 17 0.61 11.14 -0.07
C LEU A 17 1.44 12.39 -0.43
N TYR A 18 2.27 12.30 -1.47
CA TYR A 18 3.19 13.36 -1.89
C TYR A 18 2.97 13.72 -3.37
N PRO A 19 1.82 14.31 -3.71
CA PRO A 19 1.49 14.63 -5.10
C PRO A 19 2.54 15.57 -5.71
N GLY A 20 2.97 15.26 -6.93
CA GLY A 20 3.96 16.05 -7.65
C GLY A 20 5.42 15.75 -7.30
N ARG A 21 5.70 14.88 -6.32
CA ARG A 21 7.06 14.40 -6.00
C ARG A 21 7.27 12.99 -6.52
N LYS A 22 8.44 12.75 -7.10
CA LYS A 22 8.86 11.42 -7.56
C LYS A 22 9.41 10.61 -6.39
N TRP A 23 9.29 9.30 -6.47
CA TRP A 23 9.81 8.36 -5.46
C TRP A 23 11.27 8.60 -5.05
N ASN A 24 12.13 8.95 -6.02
CA ASN A 24 13.55 9.19 -5.78
C ASN A 24 13.83 10.52 -5.04
N GLU A 25 12.86 11.43 -4.99
CA GLU A 25 12.92 12.72 -4.28
C GLU A 25 12.37 12.62 -2.85
N LEU A 26 11.79 11.47 -2.50
CA LEU A 26 11.33 11.19 -1.15
C LEU A 26 12.50 10.80 -0.26
N THR A 27 12.48 11.30 0.97
CA THR A 27 13.36 10.85 2.04
C THR A 27 13.04 9.41 2.43
N ASP A 28 13.95 8.74 3.14
CA ASP A 28 13.70 7.38 3.60
C ASP A 28 12.51 7.30 4.57
N GLY A 29 12.26 8.35 5.36
CA GLY A 29 11.08 8.44 6.23
C GLY A 29 9.77 8.51 5.44
N GLU A 30 9.72 9.30 4.38
CA GLU A 30 8.55 9.43 3.51
C GLU A 30 8.27 8.14 2.73
N ARG A 31 9.32 7.44 2.29
CA ARG A 31 9.19 6.13 1.65
C ARG A 31 8.67 5.08 2.63
N GLU A 32 9.12 5.11 3.88
CA GLU A 32 8.64 4.22 4.94
C GLU A 32 7.17 4.49 5.29
N GLU A 33 6.75 5.75 5.32
CA GLU A 33 5.35 6.14 5.52
C GLU A 33 4.46 5.59 4.38
N ALA A 34 4.89 5.74 3.13
CA ALA A 34 4.19 5.18 1.98
C ALA A 34 4.11 3.64 2.00
N ARG A 35 5.14 2.96 2.50
CA ARG A 35 5.12 1.50 2.72
C ARG A 35 4.07 1.09 3.74
N LYS A 36 4.04 1.76 4.90
CA LYS A 36 3.03 1.50 5.94
C LYS A 36 1.61 1.73 5.44
N ALA A 37 1.39 2.81 4.69
CA ALA A 37 0.10 3.09 4.08
C ALA A 37 -0.32 2.00 3.07
N ALA A 38 0.63 1.47 2.29
CA ALA A 38 0.36 0.37 1.36
C ALA A 38 0.03 -0.94 2.08
N GLU A 39 0.71 -1.24 3.19
CA GLU A 39 0.41 -2.40 4.04
C GLU A 39 -0.96 -2.28 4.71
N GLU A 40 -1.32 -1.10 5.21
CA GLU A 40 -2.63 -0.82 5.80
C GLU A 40 -3.74 -0.99 4.76
N LEU A 41 -3.56 -0.43 3.55
CA LEU A 41 -4.51 -0.60 2.46
C LEU A 41 -4.69 -2.07 2.08
N ARG A 42 -3.59 -2.82 2.00
CA ARG A 42 -3.64 -4.27 1.75
C ARG A 42 -4.38 -5.01 2.86
N ARG A 43 -4.19 -4.61 4.12
CA ARG A 43 -4.90 -5.19 5.27
C ARG A 43 -6.38 -4.91 5.18
N VAL A 44 -6.80 -3.66 4.95
CA VAL A 44 -8.20 -3.27 4.83
C VAL A 44 -8.89 -4.00 3.67
N MET A 45 -8.25 -4.05 2.50
CA MET A 45 -8.78 -4.74 1.31
C MET A 45 -8.80 -6.27 1.50
N GLY A 46 -7.77 -6.84 2.13
CA GLY A 46 -7.69 -8.26 2.43
C GLY A 46 -8.71 -8.71 3.48
N ASP A 47 -8.96 -7.89 4.51
CA ASP A 47 -9.99 -8.13 5.52
C ASP A 47 -11.40 -8.06 4.91
N HIS A 48 -11.60 -7.21 3.90
CA HIS A 48 -12.83 -7.15 3.12
C HIS A 48 -13.05 -8.42 2.26
N SER A 49 -11.98 -9.02 1.72
CA SER A 49 -12.07 -10.27 0.97
C SER A 49 -12.45 -11.48 1.85
N ALA A 50 -12.06 -11.47 3.13
CA ALA A 50 -12.38 -12.54 4.07
C ALA A 50 -13.84 -12.48 4.58
N LYS A 51 -14.50 -11.33 4.48
CA LYS A 51 -15.90 -11.12 4.89
C LYS A 51 -16.89 -11.24 3.73
N SER A 52 -16.68 -12.18 2.81
CA SER A 52 -17.76 -12.58 1.90
C SER A 52 -18.88 -13.20 2.76
N PRO A 53 -20.10 -12.66 2.78
CA PRO A 53 -21.22 -13.30 3.45
C PRO A 53 -21.68 -14.47 2.57
N THR A 54 -20.94 -15.58 2.56
CA THR A 54 -21.48 -16.87 2.13
C THR A 54 -22.47 -17.33 3.21
N GLY A 55 -23.67 -16.75 3.17
CA GLY A 55 -24.73 -16.98 4.15
C GLY A 55 -26.12 -16.88 3.53
N LEU A 56 -26.27 -17.23 2.26
CA LEU A 56 -27.58 -17.48 1.64
C LEU A 56 -27.55 -18.91 1.07
N HIS A 57 -27.96 -19.85 1.92
CA HIS A 57 -28.28 -21.23 1.58
C HIS A 57 -29.67 -21.53 2.15
#